data_AF-A9KN02-F1
#
_entry.id   AF-A9KN02-F1
#
_cell.length_a   1.000
_cell.length_b   1.000
_cell.length_c   1.000
_cell.angle_alpha   90.00
_cell.angle_beta   90.00
_cell.angle_gamma   90.00
#
_symmetry.space_group_name_H-M   'P 1'
#
loop_
_entity.id
_entity.type
_entity.pdbx_description
1 polymer ?
#
loop_
_entity_poly.entity_id
_entity_poly.type
_entity_poly.pdbx_seq_one_letter_code
_entity_poly.pdbx_strand_id
1 'polypeptide(L)'
;MKNAILHNLSEDNRRKIRMQQDTERFHRVVNGNYELVKYLPGSSIRIWYNVETTNFSTHWHPAFEIIIPLENTYTVKVSNEEYHLQPGDILIIPAGELHDLIAPNSGSRLICLFDSAIISKLNGFSYLMPYISQPILLSQDTHSQIYTEEANLLEKMCEEYFSDNNLRELAIYSHLLNFFVTLGRYRMNVENTFSYVHQTKQKELIDKLNIVFDYLDLHYMEDITLEKVANVAGFS
;
A
#
# COMPACT_ATOMS: atom_id res chain seq x y z
N MET A 1 -2.33 24.97 -1.45
CA MET A 1 -1.41 24.56 -2.52
C MET A 1 -1.66 23.09 -2.76
N LYS A 2 -2.00 22.69 -3.99
CA LYS A 2 -2.28 21.28 -4.33
C LYS A 2 -0.96 20.51 -4.21
N ASN A 3 -0.94 19.51 -3.32
CA ASN A 3 0.23 18.74 -2.96
C ASN A 3 0.79 17.96 -4.17
N ALA A 4 2.11 17.94 -4.25
CA ALA A 4 2.88 17.81 -5.47
C ALA A 4 3.56 16.45 -5.59
N ILE A 5 2.87 15.34 -5.27
CA ILE A 5 3.50 14.02 -5.32
C ILE A 5 4.22 13.81 -6.66
N LEU A 6 3.69 14.34 -7.79
CA LEU A 6 4.43 14.46 -9.05
C LEU A 6 4.00 15.62 -9.98
N HIS A 7 3.31 16.66 -9.47
CA HIS A 7 2.90 17.80 -10.31
C HIS A 7 4.10 18.58 -10.90
N ASN A 8 5.29 18.39 -10.32
CA ASN A 8 6.54 19.06 -10.70
C ASN A 8 7.54 18.17 -11.49
N LEU A 9 7.18 16.94 -11.87
CA LEU A 9 8.01 16.21 -12.83
C LEU A 9 7.96 16.96 -14.17
N SER A 10 9.07 17.61 -14.54
CA SER A 10 9.23 18.19 -15.87
C SER A 10 8.92 17.13 -16.93
N GLU A 11 8.43 17.57 -18.09
CA GLU A 11 8.19 16.67 -19.24
C GLU A 11 9.43 15.83 -19.58
N ASP A 12 10.64 16.38 -19.40
CA ASP A 12 11.89 15.66 -19.56
C ASP A 12 12.07 14.52 -18.54
N ASN A 13 11.69 14.73 -17.28
CA ASN A 13 11.75 13.68 -16.26
C ASN A 13 10.69 12.61 -16.51
N ARG A 14 9.46 13.00 -16.88
CA ARG A 14 8.41 12.05 -17.30
C ARG A 14 8.87 11.20 -18.49
N ARG A 15 9.56 11.81 -19.45
CA ARG A 15 10.13 11.10 -20.61
C ARG A 15 11.22 10.10 -20.21
N LYS A 16 12.14 10.48 -19.32
CA LYS A 16 13.19 9.57 -18.82
C LYS A 16 12.59 8.37 -18.09
N ILE A 17 11.59 8.59 -17.24
CA ILE A 17 10.87 7.54 -16.53
C ILE A 17 10.23 6.54 -17.52
N ARG A 18 9.54 7.06 -18.54
CA ARG A 18 8.93 6.22 -19.58
C ARG A 18 9.99 5.41 -20.34
N MET A 19 11.10 6.03 -20.73
CA MET A 19 12.18 5.34 -21.44
C MET A 19 12.79 4.21 -20.60
N GLN A 20 12.97 4.42 -19.29
CA GLN A 20 13.41 3.38 -18.35
C GLN A 20 12.43 2.19 -18.32
N GLN A 21 11.12 2.46 -18.27
CA GLN A 21 10.08 1.43 -18.25
C GLN A 21 9.97 0.66 -19.57
N ASP A 22 10.14 1.34 -20.71
CA ASP A 22 10.12 0.69 -22.03
C ASP A 22 11.28 -0.31 -22.19
N THR A 23 12.46 0.00 -21.63
CA THR A 23 13.59 -0.94 -21.63
C THR A 23 13.33 -2.21 -20.80
N GLU A 24 12.45 -2.15 -19.80
CA GLU A 24 12.10 -3.30 -18.97
C GLU A 24 11.15 -4.30 -19.66
N ARG A 25 10.57 -3.93 -20.83
CA ARG A 25 9.65 -4.76 -21.63
C ARG A 25 8.54 -5.41 -20.77
N PHE A 26 7.93 -4.61 -19.91
CA PHE A 26 6.84 -5.10 -19.07
C PHE A 26 5.68 -5.61 -19.92
N HIS A 27 5.14 -6.74 -19.50
CA HIS A 27 3.87 -7.25 -19.96
C HIS A 27 3.14 -7.83 -18.76
N ARG A 28 1.91 -7.38 -18.55
CA ARG A 28 1.00 -7.87 -17.54
C ARG A 28 0.71 -9.36 -17.81
N VAL A 29 0.82 -10.19 -16.78
CA VAL A 29 0.56 -11.64 -16.87
C VAL A 29 -0.47 -12.01 -15.82
N VAL A 30 -1.62 -12.46 -16.28
CA VAL A 30 -2.75 -12.86 -15.42
C VAL A 30 -3.15 -14.30 -15.74
N ASN A 31 -3.30 -15.12 -14.71
CA ASN A 31 -3.82 -16.48 -14.80
C ASN A 31 -5.12 -16.59 -13.99
N GLY A 32 -6.25 -16.66 -14.68
CA GLY A 32 -7.56 -16.46 -14.04
C GLY A 32 -7.66 -15.04 -13.50
N ASN A 33 -7.77 -14.89 -12.17
CA ASN A 33 -7.71 -13.59 -11.49
C ASN A 33 -6.37 -13.37 -10.76
N TYR A 34 -5.42 -14.30 -10.82
CA TYR A 34 -4.11 -14.10 -10.19
C TYR A 34 -3.18 -13.32 -11.12
N GLU A 35 -2.70 -12.16 -10.67
CA GLU A 35 -1.68 -11.38 -11.39
C GLU A 35 -0.28 -11.68 -10.88
N LEU A 36 0.61 -12.05 -11.80
CA LEU A 36 2.04 -12.18 -11.50
C LEU A 36 2.70 -10.80 -11.49
N VAL A 37 3.01 -10.31 -10.29
CA VAL A 37 3.77 -9.07 -10.11
C VAL A 37 5.20 -9.28 -10.56
N LYS A 38 5.64 -8.49 -11.55
CA LYS A 38 7.02 -8.49 -12.05
C LYS A 38 7.75 -7.29 -11.47
N TYR A 39 8.64 -7.52 -10.51
CA TYR A 39 9.54 -6.49 -10.01
C TYR A 39 10.73 -6.27 -10.95
N LEU A 40 11.57 -5.27 -10.66
CA LEU A 40 12.88 -5.15 -11.29
C LEU A 40 13.73 -6.39 -11.00
N PRO A 41 14.66 -6.78 -11.89
CA PRO A 41 15.58 -7.88 -11.62
C PRO A 41 16.30 -7.71 -10.27
N GLY A 42 16.12 -8.66 -9.36
CA GLY A 42 16.73 -8.65 -8.02
C GLY A 42 16.07 -7.72 -7.00
N SER A 43 14.90 -7.15 -7.31
CA SER A 43 14.13 -6.28 -6.41
C SER A 43 12.79 -6.92 -6.01
N SER A 44 12.19 -6.37 -4.97
CA SER A 44 10.83 -6.65 -4.49
C SER A 44 9.90 -5.43 -4.58
N ILE A 45 10.29 -4.43 -5.37
CA ILE A 45 9.58 -3.17 -5.56
C ILE A 45 9.37 -2.89 -7.05
N ARG A 46 8.22 -2.30 -7.38
CA ARG A 46 7.94 -1.72 -8.68
C ARG A 46 7.15 -0.43 -8.51
N ILE A 47 7.64 0.65 -9.10
CA ILE A 47 6.89 1.90 -9.26
C ILE A 47 6.69 2.14 -10.75
N TRP A 48 5.43 2.10 -11.19
CA TRP A 48 5.06 2.28 -12.58
C TRP A 48 4.33 3.61 -12.79
N TYR A 49 4.90 4.44 -13.64
CA TYR A 49 4.23 5.62 -14.20
C TYR A 49 3.41 5.14 -15.40
N ASN A 50 2.11 4.91 -15.19
CA ASN A 50 1.22 4.33 -16.17
C ASN A 50 0.38 5.41 -16.86
N VAL A 51 0.30 5.34 -18.19
CA VAL A 51 -0.54 6.19 -19.05
C VAL A 51 -1.47 5.39 -19.94
N GLU A 52 -1.58 4.09 -19.66
CA GLU A 52 -2.48 3.21 -20.40
C GLU A 52 -3.91 3.55 -20.04
N THR A 53 -4.73 3.66 -21.08
CA THR A 53 -6.17 3.95 -21.00
C THR A 53 -7.02 2.68 -20.97
N THR A 54 -6.37 1.51 -20.98
CA THR A 54 -7.04 0.23 -20.85
C THR A 54 -7.36 -0.08 -19.39
N ASN A 55 -8.57 -0.56 -19.14
CA ASN A 55 -8.96 -1.07 -17.83
C ASN A 55 -8.09 -2.27 -17.43
N PHE A 56 -7.82 -2.40 -16.14
CA PHE A 56 -7.25 -3.60 -15.57
C PHE A 56 -8.40 -4.42 -15.00
N SER A 57 -8.73 -5.52 -15.67
CA SER A 57 -9.77 -6.45 -15.22
C SER A 57 -9.48 -6.99 -13.83
N THR A 58 -10.53 -7.44 -13.14
CA THR A 58 -10.47 -7.99 -11.78
C THR A 58 -9.32 -8.96 -11.59
N HIS A 59 -8.50 -8.70 -10.58
CA HIS A 59 -7.32 -9.46 -10.25
C HIS A 59 -6.94 -9.33 -8.77
N TRP A 60 -6.02 -10.17 -8.33
CA TRP A 60 -5.37 -10.09 -7.03
C TRP A 60 -3.90 -10.49 -7.16
N HIS A 61 -3.08 -10.01 -6.24
CA HIS A 61 -1.67 -10.36 -6.12
C HIS A 61 -1.19 -10.22 -4.66
N PRO A 62 -0.09 -10.88 -4.27
CA PRO A 62 0.42 -10.81 -2.90
C PRO A 62 1.13 -9.49 -2.56
N ALA A 63 1.37 -8.61 -3.53
CA ALA A 63 1.95 -7.30 -3.27
C ALA A 63 0.89 -6.38 -2.65
N PHE A 64 1.32 -5.48 -1.76
CA PHE A 64 0.56 -4.26 -1.51
C PHE A 64 0.64 -3.38 -2.76
N GLU A 65 -0.44 -2.64 -3.03
CA GLU A 65 -0.51 -1.69 -4.12
C GLU A 65 -0.89 -0.31 -3.62
N ILE A 66 -0.23 0.72 -4.15
CA ILE A 66 -0.63 2.12 -3.97
C ILE A 66 -0.91 2.72 -5.34
N ILE A 67 -2.12 3.23 -5.54
CA ILE A 67 -2.57 3.87 -6.79
C ILE A 67 -2.75 5.36 -6.53
N ILE A 68 -2.09 6.18 -7.35
CA ILE A 68 -2.11 7.64 -7.24
C ILE A 68 -2.38 8.26 -8.61
N PRO A 69 -3.60 8.74 -8.89
CA PRO A 69 -3.86 9.53 -10.09
C PRO A 69 -3.04 10.82 -10.09
N LEU A 70 -2.45 11.12 -11.24
CA LEU A 70 -1.72 12.37 -11.47
C LEU A 70 -2.50 13.29 -12.42
N GLU A 71 -3.15 12.69 -13.41
CA GLU A 71 -3.99 13.38 -14.39
C GLU A 71 -5.25 12.56 -14.66
N ASN A 72 -6.41 13.24 -14.63
CA ASN A 72 -7.75 12.68 -14.71
C ASN A 72 -8.13 11.74 -13.56
N THR A 73 -9.42 11.39 -13.52
CA THR A 73 -10.02 10.57 -12.47
C THR A 73 -9.99 9.10 -12.88
N TYR A 74 -9.67 8.24 -11.92
CA TYR A 74 -9.74 6.78 -12.06
C TYR A 74 -10.82 6.22 -11.16
N THR A 75 -11.38 5.08 -11.52
CA THR A 75 -12.26 4.33 -10.62
C THR A 75 -11.61 3.01 -10.30
N VAL A 76 -11.50 2.68 -9.02
CA VAL A 76 -10.96 1.42 -8.55
C VAL A 76 -12.03 0.73 -7.72
N LYS A 77 -12.30 -0.54 -8.03
CA LYS A 77 -13.22 -1.37 -7.25
C LYS A 77 -12.40 -2.34 -6.45
N VAL A 78 -12.58 -2.36 -5.13
CA VAL A 78 -11.93 -3.32 -4.24
C VAL A 78 -13.00 -4.01 -3.43
N SER A 79 -13.07 -5.34 -3.54
CA SER A 79 -14.16 -6.12 -2.93
C SER A 79 -15.55 -5.57 -3.33
N ASN A 80 -16.31 -4.97 -2.39
CA ASN A 80 -17.65 -4.42 -2.64
C ASN A 80 -17.69 -2.88 -2.64
N GLU A 81 -16.54 -2.23 -2.55
CA GLU A 81 -16.44 -0.77 -2.53
C GLU A 81 -15.89 -0.22 -3.85
N GLU A 82 -16.37 0.97 -4.23
CA GLU A 82 -15.95 1.69 -5.42
C GLU A 82 -15.34 3.02 -5.02
N TYR A 83 -14.08 3.24 -5.40
CA TYR A 83 -13.32 4.44 -5.09
C TYR A 83 -13.13 5.28 -6.36
N HIS A 84 -13.64 6.51 -6.35
CA HIS A 84 -13.42 7.48 -7.43
C HIS A 84 -12.25 8.40 -7.08
N LEU A 85 -11.08 8.07 -7.61
CA LEU A 85 -9.82 8.70 -7.24
C LEU A 85 -9.58 9.97 -8.06
N GLN A 86 -9.45 11.11 -7.39
CA GLN A 86 -9.04 12.38 -7.98
C GLN A 86 -7.51 12.49 -8.05
N PRO A 87 -6.97 13.37 -8.91
CA PRO A 87 -5.55 13.68 -8.91
C PRO A 87 -5.01 14.04 -7.52
N GLY A 88 -4.03 13.27 -7.05
CA GLY A 88 -3.41 13.39 -5.72
C GLY A 88 -3.93 12.39 -4.68
N ASP A 89 -5.13 11.83 -4.85
CA ASP A 89 -5.64 10.82 -3.92
C ASP A 89 -4.70 9.59 -3.89
N ILE A 90 -4.48 9.05 -2.69
CA ILE A 90 -3.63 7.89 -2.46
C ILE A 90 -4.53 6.74 -2.03
N LEU A 91 -4.78 5.78 -2.92
CA LEU A 91 -5.47 4.54 -2.57
C LEU A 91 -4.44 3.46 -2.25
N ILE A 92 -4.52 2.90 -1.05
CA ILE A 92 -3.71 1.76 -0.59
C ILE A 92 -4.59 0.52 -0.62
N ILE A 93 -4.15 -0.50 -1.36
CA ILE A 93 -4.82 -1.79 -1.50
C ILE A 93 -3.95 -2.84 -0.79
N PRO A 94 -4.48 -3.51 0.25
CA PRO A 94 -3.76 -4.58 0.95
C PRO A 94 -3.40 -5.75 0.03
N ALA A 95 -2.34 -6.45 0.40
CA ALA A 95 -1.93 -7.69 -0.24
C ALA A 95 -3.08 -8.73 -0.28
N GLY A 96 -3.31 -9.32 -1.44
CA GLY A 96 -4.30 -10.37 -1.64
C GLY A 96 -5.74 -9.90 -1.92
N GLU A 97 -6.01 -8.60 -1.88
CA GLU A 97 -7.34 -8.07 -2.17
C GLU A 97 -7.68 -8.16 -3.66
N LEU A 98 -8.90 -8.62 -3.97
CA LEU A 98 -9.45 -8.62 -5.32
C LEU A 98 -9.88 -7.21 -5.71
N HIS A 99 -9.36 -6.73 -6.83
CA HIS A 99 -9.67 -5.39 -7.31
C HIS A 99 -9.62 -5.27 -8.84
N ASP A 100 -10.30 -4.24 -9.37
CA ASP A 100 -10.19 -3.82 -10.77
C ASP A 100 -10.03 -2.30 -10.88
N LEU A 101 -9.44 -1.86 -12.00
CA LEU A 101 -9.22 -0.46 -12.30
C LEU A 101 -9.88 -0.11 -13.64
N ILE A 102 -10.73 0.91 -13.60
CA ILE A 102 -11.37 1.51 -14.76
C ILE A 102 -10.62 2.79 -15.10
N ALA A 103 -9.99 2.79 -16.27
CA ALA A 103 -9.18 3.90 -16.75
C ALA A 103 -10.03 4.90 -17.55
N PRO A 104 -9.74 6.20 -17.44
CA PRO A 104 -10.31 7.22 -18.32
C PRO A 104 -9.72 7.12 -19.74
N ASN A 105 -10.35 7.84 -20.69
CA ASN A 105 -9.89 7.91 -22.09
C ASN A 105 -8.50 8.54 -22.27
N SER A 106 -7.98 9.23 -21.25
CA SER A 106 -6.62 9.75 -21.17
C SER A 106 -6.28 10.03 -19.71
N GLY A 107 -5.00 10.04 -19.35
CA GLY A 107 -4.54 10.39 -18.01
C GLY A 107 -3.21 9.75 -17.67
N SER A 108 -2.77 9.98 -16.45
CA SER A 108 -1.56 9.34 -15.90
C SER A 108 -1.75 9.02 -14.42
N ARG A 109 -1.12 7.95 -13.97
CA ARG A 109 -1.17 7.47 -12.59
C ARG A 109 0.14 6.81 -12.19
N LEU A 110 0.43 6.80 -10.90
CA LEU A 110 1.39 5.86 -10.32
C LEU A 110 0.68 4.59 -9.87
N ILE A 111 1.37 3.47 -10.08
CA ILE A 111 1.07 2.19 -9.45
C ILE A 111 2.35 1.73 -8.76
N CYS A 112 2.34 1.71 -7.43
CA CYS A 112 3.46 1.26 -6.61
C CYS A 112 3.14 -0.10 -6.02
N LEU A 113 3.92 -1.11 -6.36
CA LEU A 113 3.81 -2.48 -5.89
C LEU A 113 5.02 -2.82 -5.04
N PHE A 114 4.82 -3.39 -3.86
CA PHE A 114 5.91 -3.86 -3.02
C PHE A 114 5.56 -5.16 -2.31
N ASP A 115 6.55 -6.03 -2.18
CA ASP A 115 6.46 -7.23 -1.37
C ASP A 115 6.58 -6.87 0.12
N SER A 116 5.56 -7.21 0.90
CA SER A 116 5.54 -6.97 2.34
C SER A 116 6.32 -8.03 3.13
N ALA A 117 6.78 -9.12 2.51
CA ALA A 117 7.51 -10.20 3.19
C ALA A 117 8.81 -9.75 3.88
N ILE A 118 9.40 -8.64 3.43
CA ILE A 118 10.60 -8.05 4.04
C ILE A 118 10.24 -7.35 5.35
N ILE A 119 9.20 -6.51 5.33
CA ILE A 119 8.78 -5.73 6.50
C ILE A 119 7.95 -6.54 7.49
N SER A 120 7.31 -7.63 7.04
CA SER A 120 6.49 -8.49 7.88
C SER A 120 7.29 -9.29 8.90
N LYS A 121 8.61 -9.35 8.75
CA LYS A 121 9.53 -10.01 9.68
C LYS A 121 10.04 -9.07 10.78
N LEU A 122 9.68 -7.79 10.71
CA LEU A 122 10.07 -6.82 11.73
C LEU A 122 9.11 -6.89 12.91
N ASN A 123 9.67 -6.93 14.12
CA ASN A 123 8.89 -6.91 15.35
C ASN A 123 7.94 -5.71 15.37
N GLY A 124 6.68 -5.97 15.71
CA GLY A 124 5.63 -4.97 15.78
C GLY A 124 4.95 -4.62 14.46
N PHE A 125 5.35 -5.21 13.32
CA PHE A 125 4.58 -5.12 12.08
C PHE A 125 3.18 -5.73 12.23
N SER A 126 3.07 -6.80 13.02
CA SER A 126 1.83 -7.47 13.36
C SER A 126 0.78 -6.53 13.98
N TYR A 127 1.19 -5.57 14.82
CA TYR A 127 0.30 -4.53 15.37
C TYR A 127 -0.27 -3.57 14.32
N LEU A 128 0.34 -3.44 13.14
CA LEU A 128 -0.18 -2.61 12.07
C LEU A 128 -1.32 -3.30 11.32
N MET A 129 -1.33 -4.64 11.29
CA MET A 129 -2.29 -5.43 10.49
C MET A 129 -3.76 -5.07 10.70
N PRO A 130 -4.26 -4.86 11.93
CA PRO A 130 -5.65 -4.44 12.13
C PRO A 130 -5.99 -3.11 11.44
N TYR A 131 -5.00 -2.24 11.25
CA TYR A 131 -5.16 -0.89 10.71
C TYR A 131 -4.84 -0.78 9.22
N ILE A 132 -4.21 -1.79 8.60
CA ILE A 132 -3.83 -1.73 7.17
C ILE A 132 -4.31 -2.94 6.35
N SER A 133 -5.18 -3.78 6.92
CA SER A 133 -5.76 -4.97 6.27
C SER A 133 -7.05 -4.69 5.50
N GLN A 134 -7.44 -3.42 5.35
CA GLN A 134 -8.56 -2.99 4.52
C GLN A 134 -8.07 -1.89 3.57
N PRO A 135 -8.74 -1.68 2.42
CA PRO A 135 -8.38 -0.59 1.53
C PRO A 135 -8.49 0.77 2.22
N ILE A 136 -7.55 1.68 1.94
CA ILE A 136 -7.46 2.99 2.59
C ILE A 136 -7.33 4.06 1.52
N LEU A 137 -8.29 4.98 1.49
CA LEU A 137 -8.23 6.17 0.65
C LEU A 137 -7.78 7.37 1.49
N LEU A 138 -6.57 7.86 1.23
CA LEU A 138 -6.07 9.11 1.79
C LEU A 138 -6.30 10.23 0.78
N SER A 139 -7.02 11.27 1.21
CA SER A 139 -7.15 12.52 0.47
C SER A 139 -6.80 13.71 1.36
N GLN A 140 -6.36 14.81 0.74
CA GLN A 140 -6.02 16.03 1.45
C GLN A 140 -7.20 16.55 2.30
N ASP A 141 -8.42 16.35 1.83
CA ASP A 141 -9.64 16.86 2.46
C ASP A 141 -10.04 16.05 3.69
N THR A 142 -9.83 14.73 3.66
CA THR A 142 -10.26 13.82 4.73
C THR A 142 -9.15 13.48 5.71
N HIS A 143 -7.89 13.54 5.28
CA HIS A 143 -6.71 13.08 6.02
C HIS A 143 -5.63 14.17 6.13
N SER A 144 -6.02 15.44 6.17
CA SER A 144 -5.11 16.61 6.18
C SER A 144 -3.98 16.56 7.22
N GLN A 145 -4.18 15.84 8.34
CA GLN A 145 -3.20 15.68 9.42
C GLN A 145 -1.95 14.88 9.01
N ILE A 146 -2.10 13.89 8.12
CA ILE A 146 -1.00 13.03 7.69
C ILE A 146 -0.70 13.15 6.20
N TYR A 147 -1.67 13.59 5.39
CA TYR A 147 -1.59 13.51 3.94
C TYR A 147 -0.31 14.13 3.37
N THR A 148 0.10 15.31 3.84
CA THR A 148 1.31 15.97 3.32
C THR A 148 2.58 15.15 3.62
N GLU A 149 2.66 14.52 4.79
CA GLU A 149 3.79 13.67 5.15
C GLU A 149 3.83 12.40 4.29
N GLU A 150 2.69 11.72 4.15
CA GLU A 150 2.56 10.52 3.32
C GLU A 150 2.85 10.78 1.85
N ALA A 151 2.32 11.90 1.32
CA ALA A 151 2.60 12.38 -0.02
C ALA A 151 4.11 12.60 -0.26
N ASN A 152 4.79 13.25 0.69
CA ASN A 152 6.24 13.49 0.59
C ASN A 152 7.06 12.20 0.68
N LEU A 153 6.62 11.21 1.46
CA LEU A 153 7.28 9.90 1.51
C LEU A 153 7.16 9.17 0.18
N LEU A 154 5.99 9.20 -0.46
CA LEU A 154 5.77 8.63 -1.79
C LEU A 154 6.59 9.32 -2.88
N GLU A 155 6.72 10.64 -2.82
CA GLU A 155 7.59 11.40 -3.74
C GLU A 155 9.05 10.93 -3.62
N LYS A 156 9.59 10.83 -2.39
CA LYS A 156 10.94 10.31 -2.14
C LYS A 156 11.13 8.87 -2.62
N MET A 157 10.13 8.00 -2.45
CA MET A 157 10.17 6.64 -2.99
C MET A 157 10.27 6.64 -4.51
N CYS A 158 9.54 7.53 -5.19
CA CYS A 158 9.63 7.69 -6.65
C CYS A 158 11.00 8.22 -7.08
N GLU A 159 11.55 9.23 -6.39
CA GLU A 159 12.87 9.77 -6.67
C GLU A 159 13.95 8.69 -6.58
N GLU A 160 13.95 7.89 -5.50
CA GLU A 160 14.89 6.77 -5.35
C GLU A 160 14.72 5.73 -6.46
N TYR A 161 13.48 5.33 -6.77
CA TYR A 161 13.20 4.28 -7.77
C TYR A 161 13.62 4.68 -9.19
N PHE A 162 13.37 5.92 -9.58
CA PHE A 162 13.71 6.46 -10.91
C PHE A 162 15.14 7.02 -10.99
N SER A 163 15.90 6.97 -9.91
CA SER A 163 17.33 7.29 -9.89
C SER A 163 18.21 6.06 -10.16
N ASP A 164 19.46 6.30 -10.57
CA ASP A 164 20.48 5.26 -10.72
C ASP A 164 21.34 5.14 -9.44
N ASN A 165 20.71 4.68 -8.35
CA ASN A 165 21.34 4.56 -7.03
C ASN A 165 21.41 3.09 -6.57
N ASN A 166 22.62 2.65 -6.17
CA ASN A 166 22.88 1.30 -5.66
C ASN A 166 22.13 0.96 -4.36
N LEU A 167 21.68 1.97 -3.60
CA LEU A 167 20.95 1.79 -2.33
C LEU A 167 19.46 2.11 -2.42
N ARG A 168 18.93 2.31 -3.64
CA ARG A 168 17.54 2.74 -3.86
C ARG A 168 16.50 1.92 -3.12
N GLU A 169 16.63 0.58 -3.14
CA GLU A 169 15.62 -0.30 -2.55
C GLU A 169 15.61 -0.21 -1.02
N LEU A 170 16.79 -0.08 -0.39
CA LEU A 170 16.88 0.15 1.05
C LEU A 170 16.28 1.51 1.44
N ALA A 171 16.54 2.56 0.64
CA ALA A 171 15.96 3.88 0.86
C ALA A 171 14.43 3.86 0.72
N ILE A 172 13.90 3.19 -0.32
CA ILE A 172 12.47 3.04 -0.52
C ILE A 172 11.83 2.30 0.66
N TYR A 173 12.41 1.18 1.13
CA TYR A 173 11.89 0.47 2.30
C TYR A 173 11.94 1.32 3.58
N SER A 174 12.96 2.17 3.75
CA SER A 174 13.00 3.13 4.86
C SER A 174 11.84 4.13 4.80
N HIS A 175 11.53 4.67 3.62
CA HIS A 175 10.37 5.55 3.44
C HIS A 175 9.05 4.82 3.64
N LEU A 176 8.94 3.60 3.14
CA LEU A 176 7.75 2.75 3.29
C LEU A 176 7.47 2.40 4.76
N LEU A 177 8.51 2.12 5.55
CA LEU A 177 8.35 1.91 6.99
C LEU A 177 7.83 3.17 7.69
N ASN A 178 8.36 4.35 7.35
CA ASN A 178 7.84 5.60 7.89
C ASN A 178 6.38 5.82 7.48
N PHE A 179 6.02 5.52 6.23
CA PHE A 179 4.66 5.63 5.71
C PHE A 179 3.69 4.79 6.55
N PHE A 180 4.00 3.51 6.75
CA PHE A 180 3.13 2.64 7.54
C PHE A 180 3.10 2.98 9.03
N VAL A 181 4.20 3.49 9.59
CA VAL A 181 4.22 3.95 10.99
C VAL A 181 3.33 5.18 11.18
N THR A 182 3.40 6.17 10.28
CA THR A 182 2.58 7.38 10.34
C THR A 182 1.10 7.04 10.15
N LEU A 183 0.77 6.27 9.11
CA LEU A 183 -0.59 5.78 8.86
C LEU A 183 -1.14 4.94 10.03
N GLY A 184 -0.36 3.98 10.53
CA GLY A 184 -0.77 3.11 11.63
C GLY A 184 -1.07 3.91 12.89
N ARG A 185 -0.17 4.81 13.31
CA ARG A 185 -0.38 5.68 14.48
C ARG A 185 -1.60 6.58 14.32
N TYR A 186 -1.81 7.14 13.14
CA TYR A 186 -3.00 7.94 12.86
C TYR A 186 -4.28 7.14 13.06
N ARG A 187 -4.38 5.95 12.45
CA ARG A 187 -5.56 5.10 12.58
C ARG A 187 -5.77 4.59 14.01
N MET A 188 -4.72 4.20 14.71
CA MET A 188 -4.78 3.84 16.12
C MET A 188 -5.37 4.99 16.96
N ASN A 189 -4.94 6.22 16.73
CA ASN A 189 -5.44 7.39 17.46
C ASN A 189 -6.89 7.72 17.11
N VAL A 190 -7.23 7.69 15.82
CA VAL A 190 -8.59 7.94 15.33
C VAL A 190 -9.56 6.90 15.88
N GLU A 191 -9.23 5.61 15.76
CA GLU A 191 -10.05 4.52 16.27
C GLU A 191 -10.16 4.58 17.81
N ASN A 192 -9.09 4.92 18.54
CA ASN A 192 -9.18 5.14 19.99
C ASN A 192 -10.08 6.34 20.36
N THR A 193 -10.12 7.38 19.53
CA THR A 193 -10.97 8.56 19.74
C THR A 193 -12.44 8.23 19.47
N PHE A 194 -12.74 7.45 18.41
CA PHE A 194 -14.10 6.97 18.12
C PHE A 194 -14.58 5.87 19.08
N SER A 195 -13.65 5.05 19.61
CA SER A 195 -13.92 3.99 20.60
C SER A 195 -14.41 4.53 21.96
N TYR A 196 -14.16 5.81 22.27
CA TYR A 196 -14.75 6.45 23.44
C TYR A 196 -16.26 6.70 23.29
N VAL A 197 -16.78 6.68 22.05
CA VAL A 197 -18.18 7.04 21.76
C VAL A 197 -19.05 5.82 21.45
N HIS A 198 -18.59 4.78 20.73
CA HIS A 198 -19.24 3.46 20.66
C HIS A 198 -18.44 2.50 19.76
N GLN A 199 -17.80 1.46 20.34
CA GLN A 199 -17.65 0.08 19.83
C GLN A 199 -16.61 -0.71 20.65
N THR A 200 -17.05 -1.37 21.72
CA THR A 200 -16.18 -2.17 22.62
C THR A 200 -15.68 -3.47 22.00
N LYS A 201 -16.42 -4.08 21.05
CA LYS A 201 -16.10 -5.40 20.49
C LYS A 201 -14.94 -5.41 19.49
N GLN A 202 -14.83 -4.37 18.65
CA GLN A 202 -13.73 -4.30 17.68
C GLN A 202 -12.40 -4.06 18.40
N LYS A 203 -12.40 -3.16 19.40
CA LYS A 203 -11.25 -2.96 20.27
C LYS A 203 -10.85 -4.23 21.02
N GLU A 204 -11.81 -4.96 21.58
CA GLU A 204 -11.53 -6.23 22.26
C GLU A 204 -10.94 -7.29 21.31
N LEU A 205 -11.41 -7.34 20.05
CA LEU A 205 -10.85 -8.22 19.03
C LEU A 205 -9.41 -7.81 18.67
N ILE A 206 -9.13 -6.52 18.50
CA ILE A 206 -7.79 -6.00 18.24
C ILE A 206 -6.85 -6.30 19.41
N ASP A 207 -7.29 -6.07 20.65
CA ASP A 207 -6.50 -6.38 21.85
C ASP A 207 -6.18 -7.88 21.94
N LYS A 208 -7.17 -8.74 21.64
CA LYS A 208 -6.97 -10.19 21.54
C LYS A 208 -5.99 -10.59 20.44
N LEU A 209 -6.08 -9.96 19.27
CA LEU A 209 -5.14 -10.19 18.16
C LEU A 209 -3.72 -9.74 18.52
N ASN A 210 -3.57 -8.61 19.20
CA ASN A 210 -2.27 -8.13 19.67
C ASN A 210 -1.64 -9.12 20.65
N ILE A 211 -2.43 -9.71 21.56
CA ILE A 211 -1.96 -10.78 22.47
C ILE A 211 -1.49 -12.01 21.68
N VAL A 212 -2.21 -12.41 20.62
CA VAL A 212 -1.77 -13.48 19.71
C VAL A 212 -0.44 -13.11 19.06
N PHE A 213 -0.33 -11.90 18.53
CA PHE A 213 0.86 -11.45 17.82
C PHE A 213 2.09 -11.40 18.73
N ASP A 214 1.95 -10.90 19.95
CA ASP A 214 3.02 -10.91 20.96
C ASP A 214 3.52 -12.33 21.22
N TYR A 215 2.59 -13.28 21.33
CA TYR A 215 2.92 -14.68 21.56
C TYR A 215 3.64 -15.30 20.35
N LEU A 216 3.16 -15.05 19.14
CA LEU A 216 3.81 -15.54 17.92
C LEU A 216 5.23 -14.96 17.77
N ASP A 217 5.40 -13.67 18.05
CA ASP A 217 6.70 -12.99 17.96
C ASP A 217 7.67 -13.50 19.03
N LEU A 218 7.20 -13.82 20.24
CA LEU A 218 8.03 -14.37 21.33
C LEU A 218 8.39 -15.85 21.11
N HIS A 219 7.49 -16.63 20.51
CA HIS A 219 7.61 -18.08 20.39
C HIS A 219 7.88 -18.54 18.94
N TYR A 220 8.35 -17.65 18.06
CA TYR A 220 8.49 -17.91 16.61
C TYR A 220 9.39 -19.11 16.23
N MET A 221 10.19 -19.64 17.16
CA MET A 221 11.03 -20.83 16.97
C MET A 221 10.42 -22.12 17.52
N GLU A 222 9.21 -22.07 18.07
CA GLU A 222 8.52 -23.23 18.67
C GLU A 222 7.47 -23.82 17.72
N ASP A 223 7.13 -25.10 17.92
CA ASP A 223 5.96 -25.70 17.27
C ASP A 223 4.67 -25.16 17.92
N ILE A 224 4.04 -24.21 17.21
CA ILE A 224 2.81 -23.54 17.64
C ILE A 224 1.60 -24.20 16.96
N THR A 225 0.69 -24.75 17.76
CA THR A 225 -0.61 -25.28 17.31
C THR A 225 -1.70 -24.20 17.37
N LEU A 226 -2.70 -24.28 16.51
CA LEU A 226 -3.86 -23.37 16.51
C LEU A 226 -4.56 -23.30 17.88
N GLU A 227 -4.65 -24.43 18.58
CA GLU A 227 -5.28 -24.53 19.91
C GLU A 227 -4.52 -23.75 20.99
N LYS A 228 -3.18 -23.73 20.95
CA LYS A 228 -2.36 -22.90 21.85
C LYS A 228 -2.62 -21.42 21.62
N VAL A 229 -2.67 -20.99 20.36
CA VAL A 229 -2.88 -19.58 19.99
C VAL A 229 -4.29 -19.11 20.38
N ALA A 230 -5.31 -19.93 20.15
CA ALA A 230 -6.68 -19.63 20.54
C ALA A 230 -6.80 -19.43 22.05
N ASN A 231 -6.19 -20.32 22.85
CA ASN A 231 -6.17 -20.22 24.30
C ASN A 231 -5.48 -18.95 24.81
N VAL A 232 -4.37 -18.54 24.19
CA VAL A 232 -3.61 -17.33 24.57
C VAL A 232 -4.46 -16.06 24.45
N ALA A 233 -5.34 -15.98 23.45
CA ALA A 233 -6.24 -14.84 23.26
C ALA A 233 -7.65 -15.02 23.84
N GLY A 234 -7.89 -16.11 24.59
CA GLY A 234 -9.18 -16.41 25.19
C GLY A 234 -10.29 -16.67 24.17
N PHE A 235 -9.93 -17.20 22.99
CA PHE A 235 -10.87 -17.80 22.05
C PHE A 235 -11.14 -19.26 22.44
N SER A 236 -12.40 -19.68 22.28
CA SER A 236 -12.91 -21.03 22.58
C SER A 236 -13.20 -21.83 21.33
#